data_AF-A0A453F719-F1
#
_entry.id   AF-A0A453F719-F1
#
_cell.length_a   1.000
_cell.length_b   1.000
_cell.length_c   1.000
_cell.angle_alpha   90.00
_cell.angle_beta   90.00
_cell.angle_gamma   90.00
#
_symmetry.space_group_name_H-M   'P 1'
#
loop_
_entity.id
_entity.type
_entity.pdbx_description
1 polymer ?
#
loop_
_entity_poly.entity_id
_entity_poly.type
_entity_poly.pdbx_seq_one_letter_code
_entity_poly.pdbx_strand_id
1 'polypeptide(L)'
;CKRHSKHEALKDFFLSTGRLQDAGFLLLKESRELERNPMASKGSPLHGPQVRLVEQAHRLFAETKEHLFESKSAEEHAKLLRVQHQLEVSTKQAIFVGSSVSDTIKTCIVMGNERAAVKVKSEFKVPDKRWYWLKSCALATVGNWDALETFSREKRPPGGYKPFVEACIDAGQKTEALKYIPKLTDPGERSEAYARLNMTEEAKKAASEANNGDELFGRLKSTLAQNTLIDTLRDRLSFQGTY
;
A
#
# COMPACT_ATOMS: atom_id res chain seq x y z
N CYS A 1 -8.47 -23.02 25.93
CA CYS A 1 -7.59 -23.55 27.00
C CYS A 1 -6.31 -24.25 26.53
N LYS A 2 -6.31 -25.32 25.71
CA LYS A 2 -5.06 -26.08 25.40
C LYS A 2 -3.99 -25.33 24.56
N ARG A 3 -4.39 -24.40 23.67
CA ARG A 3 -3.43 -23.65 22.83
C ARG A 3 -2.70 -22.54 23.58
N HIS A 4 -3.40 -21.80 24.45
CA HIS A 4 -2.79 -20.78 25.30
C HIS A 4 -1.75 -21.39 26.25
N SER A 5 -2.08 -22.49 26.91
CA SER A 5 -1.15 -23.21 27.80
C SER A 5 0.13 -23.71 27.09
N LYS A 6 0.05 -24.09 25.80
CA LYS A 6 1.23 -24.44 25.00
C LYS A 6 2.07 -23.22 24.59
N HIS A 7 1.43 -22.09 24.29
CA HIS A 7 2.11 -20.84 23.95
C HIS A 7 2.92 -20.30 25.14
N GLU A 8 2.31 -20.33 26.33
CA GLU A 8 2.95 -19.92 27.58
C GLU A 8 4.13 -20.82 27.94
N ALA A 9 3.97 -22.15 27.86
CA ALA A 9 5.06 -23.09 28.09
C ALA A 9 6.23 -22.92 27.10
N LEU A 10 5.95 -22.63 25.82
CA LEU A 10 7.00 -22.35 24.83
C LEU A 10 7.72 -21.03 25.10
N LYS A 11 6.98 -19.99 25.53
CA LYS A 11 7.56 -18.72 25.92
C LYS A 11 8.53 -18.89 27.09
N ASP A 12 8.10 -19.60 28.14
CA ASP A 12 8.93 -19.86 29.32
C ASP A 12 10.18 -20.69 28.96
N PHE A 13 10.02 -21.69 28.09
CA PHE A 13 11.14 -22.46 27.55
C PHE A 13 12.16 -21.57 26.83
N PHE A 14 11.72 -20.71 25.92
CA PHE A 14 12.63 -19.82 25.19
C PHE A 14 13.32 -18.80 26.10
N LEU A 15 12.60 -18.23 27.07
CA LEU A 15 13.18 -17.31 28.04
C LEU A 15 14.21 -17.99 28.94
N SER A 16 13.91 -19.19 29.46
CA SER A 16 14.81 -19.96 30.33
C SER A 16 16.08 -20.44 29.61
N THR A 17 16.02 -20.62 28.29
CA THR A 17 17.15 -21.06 27.46
C THR A 17 17.91 -19.89 26.81
N GLY A 18 17.55 -18.64 27.12
CA GLY A 18 18.18 -17.45 26.56
C GLY A 18 17.85 -17.17 25.09
N ARG A 19 16.87 -17.88 24.52
CA ARG A 19 16.41 -17.75 23.12
C ARG A 19 15.39 -16.61 22.99
N LEU A 20 15.80 -15.40 23.33
CA LEU A 20 14.91 -14.22 23.41
C LEU A 20 14.21 -13.91 22.09
N GLN A 21 14.88 -14.10 20.97
CA GLN A 21 14.33 -13.90 19.63
C GLN A 21 13.16 -14.81 19.32
N ASP A 22 13.23 -16.07 19.74
CA ASP A 22 12.15 -17.04 19.51
C ASP A 22 10.93 -16.69 20.36
N ALA A 23 11.15 -16.24 21.60
CA ALA A 23 10.08 -15.66 22.41
C ALA A 23 9.49 -14.39 21.77
N GLY A 24 10.32 -13.52 21.18
CA GLY A 24 9.88 -12.34 20.43
C GLY A 24 8.99 -12.69 19.23
N PHE A 25 9.41 -13.64 18.39
CA PHE A 25 8.61 -14.11 17.25
C PHE A 25 7.31 -14.77 17.70
N LEU A 26 7.33 -15.51 18.81
CA LEU A 26 6.15 -16.12 19.40
C LEU A 26 5.12 -15.06 19.81
N LEU A 27 5.56 -13.96 20.43
CA LEU A 27 4.68 -12.83 20.80
C LEU A 27 4.10 -12.10 19.59
N LEU A 28 4.88 -11.94 18.51
CA LEU A 28 4.37 -11.39 17.25
C LEU A 28 3.33 -12.30 16.60
N LYS A 29 3.48 -13.62 16.73
CA LYS A 29 2.48 -14.57 16.25
C LYS A 29 1.19 -14.47 17.06
N GLU A 30 1.29 -14.40 18.38
CA GLU A 30 0.16 -14.23 19.29
C GLU A 30 -0.60 -12.91 19.00
N SER A 31 0.12 -11.81 18.75
CA SER A 31 -0.50 -10.52 18.44
C SER A 31 -1.33 -10.56 17.15
N ARG A 32 -0.87 -11.27 16.12
CA ARG A 32 -1.63 -11.50 14.87
C ARG A 32 -2.85 -12.40 15.05
N GLU A 33 -2.79 -13.36 15.97
CA GLU A 33 -3.95 -14.20 16.28
C GLU A 33 -5.09 -13.39 16.94
N LEU A 34 -4.75 -12.35 17.72
CA LEU A 34 -5.73 -11.42 18.29
C LEU A 34 -6.41 -10.55 17.23
N GLU A 35 -5.66 -10.11 16.21
CA GLU A 35 -6.17 -9.33 15.07
C GLU A 35 -7.22 -10.12 14.26
N ARG A 36 -6.99 -11.41 14.03
CA ARG A 36 -7.86 -12.26 13.20
C ARG A 36 -9.21 -12.61 13.85
N ASN A 37 -9.44 -12.22 15.11
CA ASN A 37 -10.68 -12.54 15.81
C ASN A 37 -11.77 -11.50 15.48
N PRO A 38 -12.85 -11.85 14.76
CA PRO A 38 -13.86 -10.88 14.25
C PRO A 38 -14.63 -10.12 15.34
N MET A 39 -14.59 -10.59 16.59
CA MET A 39 -15.17 -9.87 17.73
C MET A 39 -14.32 -8.68 18.20
N ALA A 40 -13.08 -8.54 17.72
CA ALA A 40 -12.17 -7.45 18.07
C ALA A 40 -12.39 -6.17 17.24
N SER A 41 -12.98 -6.27 16.04
CA SER A 41 -13.06 -5.16 15.07
C SER A 41 -14.24 -4.20 15.29
N LYS A 42 -15.22 -4.54 16.13
CA LYS A 42 -16.32 -3.62 16.47
C LYS A 42 -15.91 -2.67 17.59
N GLY A 43 -15.10 -1.66 17.26
CA GLY A 43 -14.84 -0.48 18.09
C GLY A 43 -14.32 -0.75 19.51
N SER A 44 -13.66 -1.90 19.74
CA SER A 44 -13.37 -2.38 21.09
C SER A 44 -11.98 -1.99 21.60
N PRO A 45 -11.77 -1.82 22.92
CA PRO A 45 -10.47 -1.58 23.58
C PRO A 45 -9.40 -2.69 23.41
N LEU A 46 -9.69 -3.73 22.61
CA LEU A 46 -8.88 -4.93 22.42
C LEU A 46 -7.55 -4.70 21.68
N HIS A 47 -7.31 -3.48 21.19
CA HIS A 47 -6.01 -3.06 20.64
C HIS A 47 -4.91 -3.01 21.70
N GLY A 48 -5.26 -2.70 22.96
CA GLY A 48 -4.30 -2.63 24.07
C GLY A 48 -3.49 -3.94 24.25
N PRO A 49 -4.15 -5.11 24.36
CA PRO A 49 -3.49 -6.42 24.36
C PRO A 49 -2.53 -6.63 23.18
N GLN A 50 -2.95 -6.37 21.94
CA GLN A 50 -2.11 -6.55 20.76
C GLN A 50 -0.87 -5.66 20.80
N VAL A 51 -1.05 -4.36 21.08
CA VAL A 51 0.07 -3.40 21.18
C VAL A 51 1.07 -3.83 22.24
N ARG A 52 0.61 -4.28 23.42
CA ARG A 52 1.50 -4.74 24.50
C ARG A 52 2.36 -5.95 24.09
N LEU A 53 1.79 -6.91 23.35
CA LEU A 53 2.53 -8.07 22.86
C LEU A 53 3.63 -7.64 21.87
N VAL A 54 3.30 -6.74 20.94
CA VAL A 54 4.26 -6.21 19.96
C VAL A 54 5.37 -5.42 20.66
N GLU A 55 5.05 -4.62 21.68
CA GLU A 55 6.07 -3.91 22.47
C GLU A 55 6.95 -4.84 23.31
N GLN A 56 6.39 -5.93 23.82
CA GLN A 56 7.20 -6.94 24.49
C GLN A 56 8.13 -7.64 23.50
N ALA A 57 7.67 -7.95 22.28
CA ALA A 57 8.52 -8.49 21.23
C ALA A 57 9.66 -7.52 20.86
N HIS A 58 9.36 -6.23 20.69
CA HIS A 58 10.35 -5.18 20.46
C HIS A 58 11.46 -5.21 21.53
N ARG A 59 11.08 -5.25 22.81
CA ARG A 59 12.04 -5.32 23.93
C ARG A 59 12.93 -6.56 23.85
N LEU A 60 12.36 -7.73 23.59
CA LEU A 60 13.14 -8.97 23.47
C LEU A 60 14.14 -8.93 22.30
N PHE A 61 13.75 -8.36 21.15
CA PHE A 61 14.66 -8.19 20.02
C PHE A 61 15.74 -7.13 20.28
N ALA A 62 15.46 -6.12 21.12
CA ALA A 62 16.42 -5.06 21.44
C ALA A 62 17.59 -5.54 22.31
N GLU A 63 17.44 -6.67 23.01
CA GLU A 63 18.50 -7.26 23.85
C GLU A 63 19.67 -7.79 23.02
N THR A 64 19.50 -8.03 21.72
CA THR A 64 20.57 -8.53 20.84
C THR A 64 20.79 -7.63 19.62
N LYS A 65 22.06 -7.50 19.20
CA LYS A 65 22.42 -6.72 18.00
C LYS A 65 22.03 -7.39 16.69
N GLU A 66 21.79 -8.70 16.71
CA GLU A 66 21.42 -9.48 15.53
C GLU A 66 19.98 -9.21 15.07
N HIS A 67 19.10 -8.74 15.96
CA HIS A 67 17.68 -8.51 15.67
C HIS A 67 17.26 -7.03 15.72
N LEU A 68 18.17 -6.12 15.38
CA LEU A 68 17.88 -4.68 15.35
C LEU A 68 16.75 -4.33 14.37
N PHE A 69 16.66 -5.04 13.24
CA PHE A 69 15.61 -4.82 12.25
C PHE A 69 14.23 -5.22 12.82
N GLU A 70 14.12 -6.40 13.42
CA GLU A 70 12.89 -6.90 14.04
C GLU A 70 12.46 -6.03 15.21
N SER A 71 13.43 -5.60 16.03
CA SER A 71 13.21 -4.65 17.11
C SER A 71 12.58 -3.35 16.58
N LYS A 72 13.21 -2.70 15.57
CA LYS A 72 12.69 -1.46 15.00
C LYS A 72 11.36 -1.64 14.28
N SER A 73 11.18 -2.76 13.58
CA SER A 73 9.93 -3.09 12.90
C SER A 73 8.78 -3.29 13.90
N ALA A 74 9.02 -3.95 15.03
CA ALA A 74 8.03 -4.12 16.09
C ALA A 74 7.68 -2.78 16.76
N GLU A 75 8.67 -1.91 17.00
CA GLU A 75 8.45 -0.54 17.51
C GLU A 75 7.54 0.28 16.58
N GLU A 76 7.85 0.30 15.28
CA GLU A 76 7.03 0.99 14.28
C GLU A 76 5.63 0.37 14.14
N HIS A 77 5.51 -0.95 14.22
CA HIS A 77 4.21 -1.61 14.17
C HIS A 77 3.32 -1.25 15.36
N ALA A 78 3.85 -1.27 16.59
CA ALA A 78 3.12 -0.83 17.77
C ALA A 78 2.68 0.64 17.68
N LYS A 79 3.54 1.50 17.11
CA LYS A 79 3.20 2.90 16.83
C LYS A 79 2.07 3.02 15.80
N LEU A 80 2.11 2.25 14.72
CA LEU A 80 1.08 2.26 13.68
C LEU A 80 -0.29 1.88 14.24
N LEU A 81 -0.36 0.82 15.04
CA LEU A 81 -1.60 0.38 15.68
C LEU A 81 -2.23 1.50 16.55
N ARG A 82 -1.41 2.28 17.26
CA ARG A 82 -1.88 3.43 18.05
C ARG A 82 -2.43 4.56 17.17
N VAL A 83 -1.70 4.92 16.12
CA VAL A 83 -2.15 5.95 15.16
C VAL A 83 -3.46 5.53 14.51
N GLN A 84 -3.56 4.28 14.06
CA GLN A 84 -4.77 3.72 13.47
C GLN A 84 -5.93 3.77 14.45
N HIS A 85 -5.75 3.33 15.69
CA HIS A 85 -6.80 3.41 16.71
C HIS A 85 -7.28 4.85 16.95
N GLN A 86 -6.38 5.84 17.01
CA GLN A 86 -6.76 7.25 17.12
C GLN A 86 -7.55 7.74 15.89
N LEU A 87 -7.20 7.28 14.69
CA LEU A 87 -7.96 7.55 13.48
C LEU A 87 -9.35 6.93 13.56
N GLU A 88 -9.49 5.68 14.01
CA GLU A 88 -10.81 5.05 14.18
C GLU A 88 -11.68 5.79 15.19
N VAL A 89 -11.12 6.21 16.33
CA VAL A 89 -11.85 6.99 17.34
C VAL A 89 -12.29 8.35 16.80
N SER A 90 -11.39 9.08 16.14
CA SER A 90 -11.69 10.44 15.63
C SER A 90 -12.63 10.43 14.43
N THR A 91 -12.54 9.43 13.57
CA THR A 91 -13.40 9.29 12.37
C THR A 91 -14.67 8.49 12.63
N LYS A 92 -14.73 7.76 13.76
CA LYS A 92 -15.80 6.79 14.10
C LYS A 92 -15.93 5.68 13.05
N GLN A 93 -14.83 5.28 12.41
CA GLN A 93 -14.78 4.23 11.39
C GLN A 93 -13.75 3.17 11.78
N ALA A 94 -14.19 1.92 11.94
CA ALA A 94 -13.31 0.79 12.29
C ALA A 94 -12.69 0.14 11.04
N ILE A 95 -11.90 0.93 10.30
CA ILE A 95 -11.34 0.55 8.99
C ILE A 95 -9.81 0.72 8.90
N PHE A 96 -9.18 1.26 9.95
CA PHE A 96 -7.77 1.64 9.90
C PHE A 96 -6.88 0.57 10.51
N VAL A 97 -7.28 -0.04 11.62
CA VAL A 97 -6.41 -0.98 12.33
C VAL A 97 -6.13 -2.21 11.48
N GLY A 98 -4.88 -2.66 11.52
CA GLY A 98 -4.42 -3.86 10.81
C GLY A 98 -4.03 -3.60 9.35
N SER A 99 -4.40 -2.43 8.82
CA SER A 99 -3.97 -1.99 7.49
C SER A 99 -2.48 -1.63 7.47
N SER A 100 -1.86 -1.64 6.29
CA SER A 100 -0.50 -1.17 6.13
C SER A 100 -0.41 0.35 6.28
N VAL A 101 0.79 0.91 6.48
CA VAL A 101 1.03 2.38 6.42
C VAL A 101 0.49 2.97 5.11
N SER A 102 0.68 2.25 4.00
CA SER A 102 0.24 2.70 2.68
C SER A 102 -1.29 2.73 2.57
N ASP A 103 -1.97 1.71 3.08
CA ASP A 103 -3.42 1.64 3.07
C ASP A 103 -4.03 2.64 4.05
N THR A 104 -3.45 2.81 5.23
CA THR A 104 -3.84 3.88 6.18
C THR A 104 -3.78 5.25 5.51
N ILE A 105 -2.71 5.56 4.78
CA ILE A 105 -2.58 6.83 4.04
C ILE A 105 -3.66 6.96 2.96
N LYS A 106 -3.86 5.93 2.12
CA LYS A 106 -4.88 5.96 1.07
C LYS A 106 -6.28 6.16 1.66
N THR A 107 -6.63 5.42 2.72
CA THR A 107 -7.92 5.53 3.40
C THR A 107 -8.13 6.93 3.96
N CYS A 108 -7.12 7.55 4.59
CA CYS A 108 -7.21 8.94 5.03
C CYS A 108 -7.54 9.90 3.87
N ILE A 109 -6.93 9.73 2.70
CA ILE A 109 -7.17 10.58 1.52
C ILE A 109 -8.56 10.34 0.94
N VAL A 110 -8.97 9.07 0.80
CA VAL A 110 -10.30 8.66 0.32
C VAL A 110 -11.42 9.26 1.19
N MET A 111 -11.19 9.36 2.49
CA MET A 111 -12.11 10.00 3.44
C MET A 111 -12.04 11.55 3.45
N GLY A 112 -11.22 12.16 2.60
CA GLY A 112 -11.02 13.62 2.56
C GLY A 112 -10.19 14.17 3.72
N ASN A 113 -9.56 13.32 4.55
CA ASN A 113 -8.72 13.74 5.67
C ASN A 113 -7.23 13.76 5.29
N GLU A 114 -6.88 14.64 4.35
CA GLU A 114 -5.51 14.74 3.84
C GLU A 114 -4.51 15.15 4.93
N ARG A 115 -4.94 15.96 5.92
CA ARG A 115 -4.10 16.36 7.05
C ARG A 115 -3.62 15.14 7.86
N ALA A 116 -4.50 14.15 8.07
CA ALA A 116 -4.12 12.90 8.73
C ALA A 116 -3.16 12.07 7.86
N ALA A 117 -3.41 12.00 6.54
CA ALA A 117 -2.52 11.29 5.61
C ALA A 117 -1.09 11.85 5.63
N VAL A 118 -0.94 13.19 5.62
CA VAL A 118 0.38 13.85 5.71
C VAL A 118 1.05 13.58 7.06
N LYS A 119 0.31 13.55 8.16
CA LYS A 119 0.87 13.17 9.48
C LYS A 119 1.41 11.74 9.46
N VAL A 120 0.65 10.78 8.94
CA VAL A 120 1.10 9.38 8.83
C VAL A 120 2.33 9.27 7.92
N LYS A 121 2.33 9.96 6.78
CA LYS A 121 3.50 10.03 5.88
C LYS A 121 4.77 10.47 6.64
N SER A 122 4.68 11.56 7.40
CA SER A 122 5.82 12.11 8.15
C SER A 122 6.27 11.19 9.28
N GLU A 123 5.33 10.66 10.06
CA GLU A 123 5.62 9.78 11.21
C GLU A 123 6.36 8.50 10.80
N PHE A 124 5.97 7.90 9.68
CA PHE A 124 6.54 6.67 9.13
C PHE A 124 7.57 6.92 8.02
N LYS A 125 8.01 8.18 7.85
CA LYS A 125 9.06 8.60 6.90
C LYS A 125 8.83 8.04 5.49
N VAL A 126 7.58 8.05 5.03
CA VAL A 126 7.22 7.49 3.72
C VAL A 126 7.91 8.31 2.63
N PRO A 127 8.74 7.69 1.77
CA PRO A 127 9.48 8.41 0.74
C PRO A 127 8.55 9.17 -0.20
N ASP A 128 8.97 10.36 -0.65
CA ASP A 128 8.13 11.21 -1.50
C ASP A 128 7.68 10.49 -2.78
N LYS A 129 8.57 9.71 -3.43
CA LYS A 129 8.19 8.89 -4.59
C LYS A 129 6.98 7.99 -4.28
N ARG A 130 6.98 7.30 -3.14
CA ARG A 130 5.85 6.44 -2.70
C ARG A 130 4.61 7.28 -2.37
N TRP A 131 4.77 8.44 -1.73
CA TRP A 131 3.66 9.35 -1.43
C TRP A 131 2.88 9.75 -2.69
N TYR A 132 3.57 10.11 -3.77
CA TYR A 132 2.92 10.48 -5.03
C TYR A 132 2.11 9.32 -5.62
N TRP A 133 2.63 8.09 -5.59
CA TRP A 133 1.87 6.90 -5.96
C TRP A 133 0.60 6.74 -5.13
N LEU A 134 0.71 6.78 -3.80
CA LEU A 134 -0.43 6.58 -2.91
C LEU A 134 -1.50 7.67 -3.08
N LYS A 135 -1.09 8.94 -3.14
CA LYS A 135 -2.02 10.06 -3.28
C LYS A 135 -2.70 10.08 -4.64
N SER A 136 -1.97 9.84 -5.74
CA SER A 136 -2.56 9.77 -7.07
C SER A 136 -3.57 8.62 -7.18
N CYS A 137 -3.23 7.41 -6.72
CA CYS A 137 -4.16 6.28 -6.71
C CYS A 137 -5.40 6.55 -5.84
N ALA A 138 -5.22 7.13 -4.65
CA ALA A 138 -6.33 7.41 -3.73
C ALA A 138 -7.29 8.47 -4.30
N LEU A 139 -6.77 9.56 -4.87
CA LEU A 139 -7.59 10.61 -5.50
C LEU A 139 -8.36 10.07 -6.71
N ALA A 140 -7.71 9.24 -7.53
CA ALA A 140 -8.35 8.58 -8.66
C ALA A 140 -9.44 7.59 -8.22
N THR A 141 -9.23 6.85 -7.12
CA THR A 141 -10.22 5.91 -6.55
C THR A 141 -11.54 6.59 -6.20
N VAL A 142 -11.49 7.84 -5.71
CA VAL A 142 -12.69 8.64 -5.41
C VAL A 142 -13.13 9.55 -6.54
N GLY A 143 -12.47 9.49 -7.70
CA GLY A 143 -12.78 10.33 -8.86
C GLY A 143 -12.53 11.82 -8.65
N ASN A 144 -11.66 12.20 -7.71
CA ASN A 144 -11.37 13.61 -7.41
C ASN A 144 -10.28 14.15 -8.35
N TRP A 145 -10.64 14.34 -9.62
CA TRP A 145 -9.74 14.77 -10.69
C TRP A 145 -9.22 16.19 -10.50
N ASP A 146 -10.05 17.10 -9.95
CA ASP A 146 -9.64 18.47 -9.65
C ASP A 146 -8.50 18.52 -8.61
N ALA A 147 -8.61 17.71 -7.56
CA ALA A 147 -7.55 17.59 -6.56
C ALA A 147 -6.31 16.88 -7.14
N LEU A 148 -6.49 15.90 -8.02
CA LEU A 148 -5.37 15.23 -8.71
C LEU A 148 -4.60 16.22 -9.60
N GLU A 149 -5.33 17.05 -10.35
CA GLU A 149 -4.74 18.08 -11.21
C GLU A 149 -4.02 19.15 -10.39
N THR A 150 -4.63 19.61 -9.30
CA THR A 150 -4.01 20.53 -8.34
C THR A 150 -2.71 19.92 -7.81
N PHE A 151 -2.74 18.67 -7.35
CA PHE A 151 -1.58 17.95 -6.82
C PHE A 151 -0.46 17.82 -7.84
N SER A 152 -0.79 17.61 -9.13
CA SER A 152 0.19 17.52 -10.21
C SER A 152 0.98 18.81 -10.45
N ARG A 153 0.44 19.95 -9.99
CA ARG A 153 0.99 21.30 -10.22
C ARG A 153 1.72 21.86 -9.00
N GLU A 154 1.52 21.30 -7.81
CA GLU A 154 2.14 21.77 -6.56
C GLU A 154 3.67 21.76 -6.62
N LYS A 155 4.25 20.61 -7.00
CA LYS A 155 5.69 20.40 -7.17
C LYS A 155 5.93 19.35 -8.25
N ARG A 156 7.09 19.40 -8.90
CA ARG A 156 7.50 18.34 -9.83
C ARG A 156 7.57 16.99 -9.09
N PRO A 157 6.81 15.97 -9.51
CA PRO A 157 6.79 14.68 -8.83
C PRO A 157 8.16 13.98 -8.87
N PRO A 158 8.65 13.41 -7.75
CA PRO A 158 9.86 12.59 -7.76
C PRO A 158 9.65 11.35 -8.62
N GLY A 159 10.54 11.14 -9.60
CA GLY A 159 10.38 10.06 -10.57
C GLY A 159 9.36 10.31 -11.68
N GLY A 160 8.82 11.53 -11.81
CA GLY A 160 7.99 11.94 -12.94
C GLY A 160 6.49 11.66 -12.79
N TYR A 161 5.75 11.83 -13.89
CA TYR A 161 4.28 11.86 -13.89
C TYR A 161 3.61 10.48 -14.01
N LYS A 162 4.39 9.39 -14.02
CA LYS A 162 3.89 8.01 -14.12
C LYS A 162 2.77 7.68 -13.11
N PRO A 163 2.84 8.09 -11.82
CA PRO A 163 1.75 7.86 -10.86
C PRO A 163 0.41 8.45 -11.28
N PHE A 164 0.41 9.62 -11.93
CA PHE A 164 -0.80 10.29 -12.39
C PHE A 164 -1.37 9.60 -13.61
N VAL A 165 -0.51 9.24 -14.57
CA VAL A 165 -0.90 8.52 -15.78
C VAL A 165 -1.52 7.17 -15.45
N GLU A 166 -0.84 6.34 -14.64
CA GLU A 166 -1.34 5.01 -14.27
C GLU A 166 -2.64 5.11 -13.49
N ALA A 167 -2.73 6.01 -12.50
CA ALA A 167 -3.97 6.18 -11.74
C ALA A 167 -5.16 6.59 -12.64
N CYS A 168 -4.95 7.42 -13.66
CA CYS A 168 -6.01 7.79 -14.60
C CYS A 168 -6.38 6.65 -15.55
N ILE A 169 -5.39 5.91 -16.06
CA ILE A 169 -5.62 4.75 -16.94
C ILE A 169 -6.40 3.67 -16.20
N ASP A 170 -5.97 3.32 -14.98
CA ASP A 170 -6.59 2.29 -14.16
C ASP A 170 -8.03 2.66 -13.75
N ALA A 171 -8.31 3.95 -13.60
CA ALA A 171 -9.66 4.46 -13.36
C ALA A 171 -10.50 4.66 -14.65
N GLY A 172 -9.96 4.31 -15.82
CA GLY A 172 -10.65 4.47 -17.12
C GLY A 172 -10.83 5.93 -17.57
N GLN A 173 -10.17 6.89 -16.94
CA GLN A 173 -10.29 8.32 -17.26
C GLN A 173 -9.26 8.75 -18.31
N LYS A 174 -9.59 8.45 -19.56
CA LYS A 174 -8.75 8.78 -20.72
C LYS A 174 -8.45 10.28 -20.85
N THR A 175 -9.48 11.13 -20.72
CA THR A 175 -9.34 12.59 -20.87
C THR A 175 -8.37 13.19 -19.85
N GLU A 176 -8.43 12.70 -18.61
CA GLU A 176 -7.56 13.12 -17.53
C GLU A 176 -6.13 12.59 -17.72
N ALA A 177 -5.96 11.32 -18.11
CA ALA A 177 -4.65 10.73 -18.39
C ALA A 177 -3.87 11.53 -19.45
N LEU A 178 -4.56 12.00 -20.50
CA LEU A 178 -3.95 12.79 -21.58
C LEU A 178 -3.34 14.12 -21.13
N LYS A 179 -3.72 14.66 -19.97
CA LYS A 179 -3.05 15.84 -19.38
C LYS A 179 -1.64 15.53 -18.88
N TYR A 180 -1.35 14.28 -18.55
CA TYR A 180 -0.10 13.86 -17.89
C TYR A 180 0.85 13.08 -18.80
N ILE A 181 0.34 12.33 -19.79
CA ILE A 181 1.18 11.54 -20.69
C ILE A 181 2.27 12.38 -21.38
N PRO A 182 1.99 13.58 -21.92
CA PRO A 182 3.03 14.42 -22.54
C PRO A 182 4.15 14.84 -21.58
N LYS A 183 3.91 14.75 -20.26
CA LYS A 183 4.88 15.11 -19.21
C LYS A 183 5.80 13.95 -18.82
N LEU A 184 5.56 12.74 -19.32
CA LEU A 184 6.50 11.62 -19.16
C LEU A 184 7.74 11.89 -20.00
N THR A 185 8.92 11.79 -19.40
CA THR A 185 10.20 12.08 -20.09
C THR A 185 10.65 10.92 -20.96
N ASP A 186 10.37 9.69 -20.55
CA ASP A 186 10.72 8.48 -21.29
C ASP A 186 9.75 8.23 -22.45
N PRO A 187 10.22 8.18 -23.71
CA PRO A 187 9.34 7.92 -24.85
C PRO A 187 8.70 6.52 -24.82
N GLY A 188 9.35 5.54 -24.20
CA GLY A 188 8.80 4.20 -24.00
C GLY A 188 7.60 4.21 -23.07
N GLU A 189 7.69 4.89 -21.93
CA GLU A 189 6.57 5.08 -21.00
C GLU A 189 5.42 5.86 -21.65
N ARG A 190 5.72 6.88 -22.48
CA ARG A 190 4.69 7.58 -23.28
C ARG A 190 3.99 6.62 -24.24
N SER A 191 4.77 5.84 -24.98
CA SER A 191 4.25 4.87 -25.94
C SER A 191 3.34 3.83 -25.29
N GLU A 192 3.78 3.26 -24.17
CA GLU A 192 3.01 2.30 -23.38
C GLU A 192 1.69 2.93 -22.87
N ALA A 193 1.74 4.15 -22.36
CA ALA A 193 0.56 4.84 -21.86
C ALA A 193 -0.48 5.09 -22.98
N TYR A 194 -0.05 5.57 -24.15
CA TYR A 194 -0.95 5.74 -25.30
C TYR A 194 -1.51 4.40 -25.78
N ALA A 195 -0.71 3.34 -25.81
CA ALA A 195 -1.16 2.01 -26.19
C ALA A 195 -2.26 1.51 -25.26
N ARG A 196 -2.09 1.67 -23.93
CA ARG A 196 -3.10 1.30 -22.92
C ARG A 196 -4.41 2.10 -23.05
N LEU A 197 -4.39 3.27 -23.69
CA LEU A 197 -5.57 4.09 -24.01
C LEU A 197 -6.15 3.83 -25.41
N ASN A 198 -5.69 2.76 -26.09
CA ASN A 198 -6.03 2.39 -27.47
C ASN A 198 -5.69 3.47 -28.50
N MET A 199 -4.67 4.29 -28.23
CA MET A 199 -4.19 5.39 -29.10
C MET A 199 -2.98 4.91 -29.91
N THR A 200 -3.25 4.11 -30.93
CA THR A 200 -2.23 3.35 -31.67
C THR A 200 -1.24 4.25 -32.41
N GLU A 201 -1.71 5.34 -33.03
CA GLU A 201 -0.85 6.21 -33.82
C GLU A 201 0.05 7.07 -32.94
N GLU A 202 -0.48 7.58 -31.82
CA GLU A 202 0.28 8.32 -30.81
C GLU A 202 1.29 7.42 -30.12
N ALA A 203 0.93 6.16 -29.85
CA ALA A 203 1.84 5.17 -29.28
C ALA A 203 3.00 4.85 -30.22
N LYS A 204 2.75 4.67 -31.53
CA LYS A 204 3.81 4.49 -32.55
C LYS A 204 4.72 5.71 -32.61
N LYS A 205 4.13 6.90 -32.68
CA LYS A 205 4.89 8.15 -32.74
C LYS A 205 5.81 8.30 -31.54
N ALA A 206 5.29 8.10 -30.32
CA ALA A 206 6.10 8.15 -29.11
C ALA A 206 7.19 7.06 -29.09
N ALA A 207 6.91 5.86 -29.60
CA ALA A 207 7.91 4.80 -29.68
C ALA A 207 9.07 5.17 -30.62
N SER A 208 8.77 5.76 -31.78
CA SER A 208 9.77 6.14 -32.79
C SER A 208 10.81 7.15 -32.29
N GLU A 209 10.50 7.87 -31.21
CA GLU A 209 11.40 8.80 -30.53
C GLU A 209 12.42 8.08 -29.61
N ALA A 210 12.26 6.77 -29.37
CA ALA A 210 13.20 5.95 -28.61
C ALA A 210 14.22 5.26 -29.54
N ASN A 211 15.43 5.00 -29.03
CA ASN A 211 16.52 4.35 -29.78
C ASN A 211 16.14 2.96 -30.37
N ASN A 212 15.08 2.30 -29.88
CA ASN A 212 14.55 1.00 -30.35
C ASN A 212 13.03 1.03 -30.55
N GLY A 213 12.49 2.09 -31.17
CA GLY A 213 11.05 2.34 -31.23
C GLY A 213 10.17 1.23 -31.82
N ASP A 214 10.58 0.65 -32.95
CA ASP A 214 9.78 -0.38 -33.63
C ASP A 214 9.72 -1.70 -32.84
N GLU A 215 10.84 -2.11 -32.22
CA GLU A 215 10.89 -3.30 -31.37
C GLU A 215 10.06 -3.09 -30.09
N LEU A 216 10.18 -1.91 -29.47
CA LEU A 216 9.42 -1.54 -28.27
C LEU A 216 7.92 -1.55 -28.55
N PHE A 217 7.49 -0.94 -29.65
CA PHE A 217 6.08 -0.93 -30.03
C PHE A 217 5.54 -2.32 -30.40
N GLY A 218 6.35 -3.14 -31.09
CA GLY A 218 6.01 -4.53 -31.39
C GLY A 218 5.80 -5.37 -30.12
N ARG A 219 6.69 -5.23 -29.14
CA ARG A 219 6.58 -5.89 -27.83
C ARG A 219 5.35 -5.42 -27.06
N LEU A 220 5.08 -4.12 -27.04
CA LEU A 220 3.90 -3.56 -26.36
C LEU A 220 2.59 -4.12 -26.92
N LYS A 221 2.44 -4.21 -28.24
CA LYS A 221 1.26 -4.83 -28.87
C LYS A 221 1.04 -6.28 -28.41
N SER A 222 2.11 -7.05 -28.32
CA SER A 222 2.05 -8.43 -27.83
C SER A 222 1.61 -8.49 -26.36
N THR A 223 2.19 -7.65 -25.50
CA THR A 223 1.84 -7.59 -24.07
C THR A 223 0.40 -7.12 -23.83
N LEU A 224 -0.08 -6.11 -24.56
CA LEU A 224 -1.45 -5.64 -24.41
C LEU A 224 -2.47 -6.70 -24.85
N ALA A 225 -2.19 -7.45 -25.91
CA ALA A 225 -3.04 -8.57 -26.34
C ALA A 225 -3.09 -9.70 -25.29
N GLN A 226 -2.02 -9.90 -24.51
CA GLN A 226 -2.01 -10.84 -23.40
C GLN A 226 -2.75 -10.30 -22.18
N ASN A 227 -2.60 -9.02 -21.85
CA ASN A 227 -3.28 -8.39 -20.71
C ASN A 227 -4.80 -8.32 -20.91
N THR A 228 -5.28 -8.02 -22.12
CA THR A 228 -6.72 -8.09 -22.43
C THR A 228 -7.28 -9.50 -22.26
N LEU A 229 -6.48 -10.54 -22.56
CA LEU A 229 -6.84 -11.93 -22.28
C LEU A 229 -6.94 -12.21 -20.77
N ILE A 230 -6.01 -11.67 -19.97
CA ILE A 230 -6.03 -11.82 -18.51
C ILE A 230 -7.20 -11.05 -17.88
N ASP A 231 -7.48 -9.83 -18.33
CA ASP A 231 -8.58 -9.03 -17.81
C ASP A 231 -9.93 -9.63 -18.20
N THR A 232 -10.08 -10.14 -19.42
CA THR A 232 -11.29 -10.90 -19.81
C THR A 232 -11.45 -12.21 -19.02
N LEU A 233 -10.35 -12.89 -18.65
CA LEU A 233 -10.40 -14.03 -17.75
C LEU A 233 -10.77 -13.61 -16.32
N ARG A 234 -10.23 -12.50 -15.81
CA ARG A 234 -10.55 -11.94 -14.49
C ARG A 234 -12.02 -11.53 -14.40
N ASP A 235 -12.54 -10.85 -15.42
CA ASP A 235 -13.95 -10.45 -15.51
C ASP A 235 -14.88 -11.66 -15.61
N ARG A 236 -14.45 -12.75 -16.25
CA ARG A 236 -15.21 -14.02 -16.27
C ARG A 236 -15.19 -14.73 -14.92
N LEU A 237 -14.10 -14.63 -14.17
CA LEU A 237 -13.96 -15.25 -12.85
C LEU A 237 -14.65 -14.44 -11.74
N SER A 238 -14.73 -13.11 -11.87
CA SER A 238 -15.46 -12.26 -10.93
C SER A 238 -16.98 -12.43 -11.00
N PHE A 239 -17.52 -12.96 -12.11
CA PHE A 239 -18.95 -13.29 -12.27
C PHE A 239 -19.40 -14.62 -11.64
N GLN A 240 -18.50 -15.42 -11.06
CA GLN A 240 -18.88 -16.67 -10.36
C GLN A 240 -19.12 -16.50 -8.84
N GLY A 241 -19.11 -15.27 -8.33
CA GLY A 241 -19.26 -14.96 -6.90
C GLY A 241 -20.53 -14.18 -6.56
N THR A 242 -21.70 -14.59 -7.06
CA THR A 242 -22.98 -14.15 -6.48
C THR A 242 -23.95 -15.32 -6.52
N TYR A 243 -24.12 -16.00 -5.37
CA TYR A 243 -25.36 -16.45 -4.74
C TYR A 243 -25.02 -16.98 -3.33
#